data_AF-A0A961C5H3-F1
#
_entry.id   AF-A0A961C5H3-F1
#
_cell.length_a   1.000
_cell.length_b   1.000
_cell.length_c   1.000
_cell.angle_alpha   90.00
_cell.angle_beta   90.00
_cell.angle_gamma   90.00
#
_symmetry.space_group_name_H-M   'P 1'
#
loop_
_entity.id
_entity.type
_entity.pdbx_description
1 polymer ?
#
loop_
_entity_poly.entity_id
_entity_poly.type
_entity_poly.pdbx_seq_one_letter_code
_entity_poly.pdbx_strand_id
1 'polypeptide(L)'
;MTSMPTPNHHISVHAQTRRFHRFEVGLPALAAMTVGSIAAFVWLPRWVVGGVTRDQSGLVTTTTDAIIDTWSHKNRPFSPQLDRLIVTWRDYHLLKALCAAIVVTLCFVIAGRLWGSALDRKPAIPRSTKSDTSSHARLKEALRRGAPIVTLRTLSIASVAMGLFALLLVLANMQGVISPLASLVSLLPIGAGPDELGTTIHEINAALTHAEVGGTPLPSALQTILDDFARYHLAMAIMSGILTIVACCLAVSLWRHRLADDAIIQSRAPRRAMALTCAAFAMLMALLSFANTTVAIDSLPALQAFFSV
;
A
#
# COMPACT_ATOMS: atom_id res chain seq x y z
N MET A 1 -21.35 70.82 -0.36
CA MET A 1 -21.36 69.72 0.62
C MET A 1 -21.89 68.48 -0.09
N THR A 2 -20.97 67.65 -0.58
CA THR A 2 -21.23 66.44 -1.38
C THR A 2 -21.21 65.23 -0.46
N SER A 3 -22.31 64.48 -0.41
CA SER A 3 -22.48 63.27 0.39
C SER A 3 -21.74 62.08 -0.26
N MET A 4 -20.76 61.51 0.44
CA MET A 4 -20.13 60.24 0.04
C MET A 4 -21.03 59.04 0.39
N PRO A 5 -21.19 58.05 -0.51
CA PRO A 5 -21.89 56.81 -0.22
C PRO A 5 -21.02 55.85 0.59
N THR A 6 -21.59 55.24 1.63
CA THR A 6 -20.96 54.20 2.44
C THR A 6 -20.95 52.84 1.70
N PRO A 7 -19.86 52.05 1.76
CA PRO A 7 -19.81 50.75 1.11
C PRO A 7 -20.66 49.71 1.86
N ASN A 8 -21.60 49.10 1.16
CA ASN A 8 -22.42 47.99 1.66
C ASN A 8 -21.58 46.72 1.89
N HIS A 9 -21.35 46.35 3.15
CA HIS A 9 -20.68 45.12 3.59
C HIS A 9 -21.58 43.86 3.61
N HIS A 10 -22.60 43.77 2.74
CA HIS A 10 -23.58 42.67 2.78
C HIS A 10 -23.14 41.34 2.12
N ILE A 11 -21.91 41.22 1.62
CA ILE A 11 -21.37 39.96 1.09
C ILE A 11 -20.53 39.27 2.17
N SER A 12 -21.09 38.35 2.97
CA SER A 12 -20.26 37.39 3.74
C SER A 12 -21.02 36.25 4.43
N VAL A 13 -22.27 36.41 4.89
CA VAL A 13 -22.89 35.37 5.76
C VAL A 13 -23.36 34.12 5.00
N HIS A 14 -23.87 34.27 3.78
CA HIS A 14 -24.36 33.14 2.97
C HIS A 14 -23.24 32.28 2.34
N ALA A 15 -22.08 32.87 2.06
CA ALA A 15 -20.92 32.12 1.56
C ALA A 15 -20.29 31.25 2.66
N GLN A 16 -20.31 31.74 3.91
CA GLN A 16 -19.74 31.05 5.06
C GLN A 16 -20.59 29.85 5.48
N THR A 17 -21.93 29.97 5.50
CA THR A 17 -22.86 28.88 5.84
C THR A 17 -22.88 27.74 4.82
N ARG A 18 -22.74 28.01 3.51
CA ARG A 18 -22.61 26.95 2.48
C ARG A 18 -21.32 26.13 2.60
N ARG A 19 -20.24 26.72 3.13
CA ARG A 19 -18.97 26.01 3.35
C ARG A 19 -19.08 24.97 4.46
N PHE A 20 -19.79 25.28 5.55
CA PHE A 20 -19.98 24.35 6.66
C PHE A 20 -20.89 23.16 6.29
N HIS A 21 -21.98 23.38 5.55
CA HIS A 21 -22.92 22.31 5.22
C HIS A 21 -22.35 21.23 4.27
N ARG A 22 -21.41 21.59 3.37
CA ARG A 22 -20.71 20.63 2.50
C ARG A 22 -19.70 19.75 3.25
N PHE A 23 -19.21 20.19 4.40
CA PHE A 23 -18.20 19.46 5.17
C PHE A 23 -18.80 18.38 6.06
N GLU A 24 -19.96 18.63 6.69
CA GLU A 24 -20.55 17.69 7.67
C GLU A 24 -21.18 16.44 7.03
N VAL A 25 -21.75 16.56 5.82
CA VAL A 25 -22.36 15.40 5.13
C VAL A 25 -21.28 14.52 4.47
N GLY A 26 -20.09 15.07 4.18
CA GLY A 26 -19.07 14.38 3.40
C GLY A 26 -18.20 13.39 4.19
N LEU A 27 -17.91 13.65 5.47
CA LEU A 27 -16.96 12.83 6.24
C LEU A 27 -17.53 11.44 6.64
N PRO A 28 -18.78 11.34 7.15
CA PRO A 28 -19.37 10.04 7.47
C PRO A 28 -19.54 9.15 6.24
N ALA A 29 -19.92 9.75 5.09
CA ALA A 29 -20.02 9.03 3.83
C ALA A 29 -18.67 8.46 3.38
N LEU A 30 -17.59 9.26 3.44
CA LEU A 30 -16.24 8.76 3.13
C LEU A 30 -15.81 7.64 4.08
N ALA A 31 -16.08 7.75 5.37
CA ALA A 31 -15.76 6.69 6.34
C ALA A 31 -16.53 5.40 6.05
N ALA A 32 -17.83 5.50 5.75
CA ALA A 32 -18.65 4.36 5.35
C ALA A 32 -18.14 3.71 4.04
N MET A 33 -17.73 4.52 3.06
CA MET A 33 -17.11 4.03 1.82
C MET A 33 -15.78 3.31 2.09
N THR A 34 -14.97 3.81 3.04
CA THR A 34 -13.72 3.15 3.43
C THR A 34 -14.00 1.78 4.03
N VAL A 35 -14.94 1.68 4.98
CA VAL A 35 -15.34 0.40 5.59
C VAL A 35 -15.91 -0.56 4.54
N GLY A 36 -16.78 -0.07 3.65
CA GLY A 36 -17.31 -0.86 2.54
C GLY A 36 -16.24 -1.36 1.59
N SER A 37 -15.22 -0.54 1.30
CA SER A 37 -14.09 -0.92 0.43
C SER A 37 -13.17 -1.95 1.09
N ILE A 38 -12.96 -1.88 2.41
CA ILE A 38 -12.24 -2.89 3.18
C ILE A 38 -13.01 -4.23 3.14
N ALA A 39 -14.32 -4.21 3.34
CA ALA A 39 -15.14 -5.40 3.21
C ALA A 39 -15.08 -5.97 1.77
N ALA A 40 -15.17 -5.11 0.75
CA ALA A 40 -15.04 -5.51 -0.65
C ALA A 40 -13.67 -6.16 -0.93
N PHE A 41 -12.57 -5.61 -0.41
CA PHE A 41 -11.22 -6.18 -0.56
C PHE A 41 -11.14 -7.64 -0.07
N VAL A 42 -11.83 -7.97 1.01
CA VAL A 42 -11.82 -9.33 1.60
C VAL A 42 -12.74 -10.28 0.84
N TRP A 43 -13.96 -9.84 0.54
CA TRP A 43 -15.01 -10.73 0.08
C TRP A 43 -15.17 -10.73 -1.44
N LEU A 44 -15.16 -9.57 -2.09
CA LEU A 44 -15.51 -9.41 -3.50
C LEU A 44 -14.69 -10.34 -4.42
N PRO A 45 -13.35 -10.47 -4.28
CA PRO A 45 -12.56 -11.37 -5.13
C PRO A 45 -13.03 -12.83 -5.09
N ARG A 46 -13.41 -13.32 -3.90
CA ARG A 46 -13.85 -14.72 -3.71
C ARG A 46 -15.20 -15.02 -4.36
N TRP A 47 -16.03 -13.99 -4.50
CA TRP A 47 -17.35 -14.09 -5.13
C TRP A 47 -17.30 -13.89 -6.64
N VAL A 48 -16.53 -12.90 -7.10
CA VAL A 48 -16.45 -12.52 -8.52
C VAL A 48 -15.64 -13.54 -9.32
N VAL A 49 -14.48 -13.94 -8.81
CA VAL A 49 -13.57 -14.81 -9.54
C VAL A 49 -13.95 -16.29 -9.38
N GLY A 50 -14.55 -16.65 -8.23
CA GLY A 50 -15.13 -17.98 -7.97
C GLY A 50 -14.12 -19.14 -7.98
N GLY A 51 -14.56 -20.32 -7.51
CA GLY A 51 -13.82 -21.59 -7.65
C GLY A 51 -12.63 -21.80 -6.70
N VAL A 52 -11.49 -22.20 -7.29
CA VAL A 52 -10.27 -22.74 -6.64
C VAL A 52 -9.63 -21.79 -5.61
N THR A 53 -9.87 -20.48 -5.72
CA THR A 53 -9.33 -19.48 -4.79
C THR A 53 -10.16 -19.30 -3.51
N ARG A 54 -11.27 -20.04 -3.35
CA ARG A 54 -12.10 -19.98 -2.13
C ARG A 54 -11.47 -20.66 -0.94
N ASP A 55 -10.71 -21.71 -1.18
CA ASP A 55 -10.00 -22.47 -0.16
C ASP A 55 -8.52 -22.58 -0.53
N GLN A 56 -7.65 -22.32 0.44
CA GLN A 56 -6.21 -22.36 0.22
C GLN A 56 -5.73 -23.78 -0.08
N SER A 57 -6.33 -24.79 0.54
CA SER A 57 -5.92 -26.19 0.31
C SER A 57 -6.25 -26.62 -1.13
N GLY A 58 -7.46 -26.32 -1.60
CA GLY A 58 -7.86 -26.54 -2.99
C GLY A 58 -6.99 -25.80 -4.01
N LEU A 59 -6.57 -24.57 -3.71
CA LEU A 59 -5.64 -23.81 -4.54
C LEU A 59 -4.27 -24.49 -4.66
N VAL A 60 -3.70 -24.92 -3.53
CA VAL A 60 -2.40 -25.60 -3.50
C VAL A 60 -2.46 -26.90 -4.29
N THR A 61 -3.49 -27.73 -4.07
CA THR A 61 -3.70 -28.99 -4.81
C THR A 61 -3.84 -28.72 -6.31
N THR A 62 -4.75 -27.80 -6.71
CA THR A 62 -4.98 -27.50 -8.13
C THR A 62 -3.73 -26.95 -8.82
N THR A 63 -2.94 -26.13 -8.12
CA THR A 63 -1.68 -25.60 -8.64
C THR A 63 -0.66 -26.73 -8.84
N THR A 64 -0.55 -27.61 -7.84
CA THR A 64 0.35 -28.78 -7.87
C THR A 64 0.03 -29.67 -9.06
N ASP A 65 -1.22 -30.07 -9.21
CA ASP A 65 -1.68 -30.94 -10.30
C ASP A 65 -1.41 -30.28 -11.68
N ALA A 66 -1.68 -28.98 -11.80
CA ALA A 66 -1.49 -28.24 -13.04
C ALA A 66 -0.01 -28.11 -13.44
N ILE A 67 0.90 -27.99 -12.47
CA ILE A 67 2.35 -27.97 -12.69
C ILE A 67 2.85 -29.34 -13.12
N ILE A 68 2.43 -30.42 -12.45
CA ILE A 68 2.78 -31.80 -12.83
C ILE A 68 2.28 -32.11 -14.26
N ASP A 69 1.05 -31.74 -14.59
CA ASP A 69 0.48 -31.92 -15.94
C ASP A 69 1.20 -31.07 -17.01
N THR A 70 1.67 -29.88 -16.64
CA THR A 70 2.47 -29.04 -17.55
C THR A 70 3.83 -29.69 -17.81
N TRP A 71 4.49 -30.18 -16.76
CA TRP A 71 5.83 -30.76 -16.86
C TRP A 71 5.87 -32.09 -17.61
N SER A 72 4.87 -32.95 -17.41
CA SER A 72 4.72 -34.20 -18.17
C SER A 72 4.56 -33.97 -19.68
N HIS A 73 4.09 -32.79 -20.10
CA HIS A 73 3.87 -32.41 -21.49
C HIS A 73 4.87 -31.34 -21.94
N LYS A 74 6.15 -31.74 -22.06
CA LYS A 74 7.32 -30.88 -22.34
C LYS A 74 7.23 -29.97 -23.59
N ASN A 75 6.27 -30.22 -24.49
CA ASN A 75 6.12 -29.52 -25.77
C ASN A 75 5.15 -28.32 -25.73
N ARG A 76 4.46 -28.06 -24.62
CA ARG A 76 3.58 -26.89 -24.46
C ARG A 76 4.07 -26.00 -23.32
N PRO A 77 3.90 -24.67 -23.42
CA PRO A 77 4.29 -23.77 -22.35
C PRO A 77 3.48 -24.03 -21.07
N PHE A 78 2.16 -24.24 -21.19
CA PHE A 78 1.28 -24.51 -20.04
C PHE A 78 0.19 -25.55 -20.38
N SER A 79 -0.26 -26.28 -19.35
CA SER A 79 -1.52 -27.02 -19.43
C SER A 79 -2.73 -26.08 -19.50
N PRO A 80 -3.86 -26.49 -20.11
CA PRO A 80 -5.09 -25.69 -20.09
C PRO A 80 -5.59 -25.35 -18.68
N GLN A 81 -5.26 -26.19 -17.70
CA GLN A 81 -5.59 -25.96 -16.29
C GLN A 81 -4.72 -24.86 -15.69
N LEU A 82 -3.41 -24.87 -15.94
CA LEU A 82 -2.49 -23.85 -15.45
C LEU A 82 -2.80 -22.49 -16.08
N ASP A 83 -3.10 -22.43 -17.39
CA ASP A 83 -3.50 -21.20 -18.07
C ASP A 83 -4.74 -20.55 -17.43
N ARG A 84 -5.79 -21.35 -17.18
CA ARG A 84 -6.99 -20.85 -16.49
C ARG A 84 -6.69 -20.39 -15.08
N LEU A 85 -5.83 -21.10 -14.37
CA LEU A 85 -5.46 -20.75 -13.00
C LEU A 85 -4.68 -19.44 -12.95
N ILE A 86 -3.73 -19.22 -13.87
CA ILE A 86 -2.97 -17.98 -14.03
C ILE A 86 -3.91 -16.79 -14.23
N VAL A 87 -4.86 -16.88 -15.16
CA VAL A 87 -5.82 -15.80 -15.45
C VAL A 87 -6.70 -15.52 -14.24
N THR A 88 -7.24 -16.57 -13.63
CA THR A 88 -8.09 -16.49 -12.44
C THR A 88 -7.34 -15.85 -11.26
N TRP A 89 -6.09 -16.25 -11.03
CA TRP A 89 -5.24 -15.73 -9.96
C TRP A 89 -4.88 -14.26 -10.16
N ARG A 90 -4.53 -13.88 -11.39
CA ARG A 90 -4.28 -12.49 -11.78
C ARG A 90 -5.51 -11.63 -11.50
N ASP A 91 -6.69 -12.04 -11.94
CA ASP A 91 -7.92 -11.26 -11.80
C ASP A 91 -8.34 -11.13 -10.32
N TYR A 92 -8.09 -12.18 -9.51
CA TYR A 92 -8.26 -12.15 -8.06
C TYR A 92 -7.40 -11.06 -7.40
N HIS A 93 -6.11 -11.00 -7.74
CA HIS A 93 -5.21 -9.99 -7.22
C HIS A 93 -5.49 -8.58 -7.76
N LEU A 94 -5.91 -8.46 -9.02
CA LEU A 94 -6.28 -7.18 -9.61
C LEU A 94 -7.44 -6.54 -8.85
N LEU A 95 -8.47 -7.32 -8.54
CA LEU A 95 -9.63 -6.83 -7.81
C LEU A 95 -9.25 -6.37 -6.39
N LYS A 96 -8.34 -7.08 -5.72
CA LYS A 96 -7.78 -6.66 -4.42
C LYS A 96 -6.98 -5.36 -4.54
N ALA A 97 -6.11 -5.24 -5.53
CA ALA A 97 -5.32 -4.04 -5.76
C ALA A 97 -6.24 -2.82 -6.00
N LEU A 98 -7.30 -2.97 -6.79
CA LEU A 98 -8.28 -1.92 -7.05
C LEU A 98 -9.04 -1.51 -5.77
N CYS A 99 -9.53 -2.46 -4.98
CA CYS A 99 -10.21 -2.16 -3.72
C CYS A 99 -9.27 -1.44 -2.73
N ALA A 100 -8.03 -1.89 -2.62
CA ALA A 100 -7.03 -1.25 -1.77
C ALA A 100 -6.69 0.17 -2.27
N ALA A 101 -6.60 0.39 -3.58
CA ALA A 101 -6.34 1.72 -4.15
C ALA A 101 -7.48 2.72 -3.82
N ILE A 102 -8.74 2.26 -3.82
CA ILE A 102 -9.88 3.08 -3.38
C ILE A 102 -9.72 3.45 -1.90
N VAL A 103 -9.35 2.50 -1.03
CA VAL A 103 -9.08 2.78 0.40
C VAL A 103 -7.97 3.81 0.56
N VAL A 104 -6.87 3.69 -0.21
CA VAL A 104 -5.77 4.68 -0.21
C VAL A 104 -6.30 6.07 -0.51
N THR A 105 -7.05 6.23 -1.61
CA THR A 105 -7.63 7.52 -2.00
C THR A 105 -8.54 8.09 -0.92
N LEU A 106 -9.47 7.28 -0.40
CA LEU A 106 -10.42 7.72 0.64
C LEU A 106 -9.69 8.15 1.92
N CYS A 107 -8.70 7.38 2.37
CA CYS A 107 -7.90 7.71 3.56
C CYS A 107 -7.15 9.04 3.42
N PHE A 108 -6.52 9.30 2.27
CA PHE A 108 -5.81 10.57 2.04
C PHE A 108 -6.78 11.76 1.92
N VAL A 109 -7.96 11.58 1.30
CA VAL A 109 -9.00 12.62 1.25
C VAL A 109 -9.53 12.92 2.65
N ILE A 110 -9.83 11.89 3.46
CA ILE A 110 -10.27 12.05 4.86
C ILE A 110 -9.19 12.79 5.67
N ALA A 111 -7.93 12.36 5.56
CA ALA A 111 -6.81 13.02 6.24
C ALA A 111 -6.70 14.50 5.87
N GLY A 112 -6.71 14.85 4.58
CA GLY A 112 -6.65 16.23 4.12
C GLY A 112 -7.80 17.09 4.66
N ARG A 113 -9.03 16.56 4.68
CA ARG A 113 -10.20 17.26 5.22
C ARG A 113 -10.13 17.46 6.74
N LEU A 114 -9.70 16.43 7.48
CA LEU A 114 -9.53 16.50 8.93
C LEU A 114 -8.42 17.50 9.30
N TRP A 115 -7.31 17.48 8.57
CA TRP A 115 -6.19 18.39 8.77
C TRP A 115 -6.59 19.84 8.47
N GLY A 116 -7.25 20.10 7.34
CA GLY A 116 -7.78 21.42 7.00
C GLY A 116 -8.75 21.96 8.05
N SER A 117 -9.68 21.10 8.51
CA SER A 117 -10.63 21.45 9.57
C SER A 117 -9.95 21.78 10.91
N ALA A 118 -8.80 21.14 11.20
CA ALA A 118 -8.01 21.43 12.39
C ALA A 118 -7.22 22.76 12.25
N LEU A 119 -6.82 23.15 11.04
CA LEU A 119 -6.13 24.43 10.78
C LEU A 119 -7.09 25.63 10.77
N ASP A 120 -8.31 25.46 10.24
CA ASP A 120 -9.32 26.51 10.19
C ASP A 120 -9.83 26.91 11.59
N ARG A 121 -9.69 26.01 12.57
CA ARG A 121 -10.00 26.29 13.98
C ARG A 121 -8.88 27.13 14.60
N LYS A 122 -9.09 28.45 14.67
CA LYS A 122 -8.20 29.34 15.41
C LYS A 122 -8.19 28.95 16.90
N PRO A 123 -7.01 28.77 17.54
CA PRO A 123 -6.95 28.68 18.98
C PRO A 123 -7.45 30.01 19.54
N ALA A 124 -8.58 29.98 20.24
CA ALA A 124 -9.10 31.17 20.90
C ALA A 124 -8.13 31.53 22.03
N ILE A 125 -7.20 32.45 21.78
CA ILE A 125 -6.45 33.10 22.85
C ILE A 125 -7.51 33.83 23.67
N PRO A 126 -7.71 33.50 24.96
CA PRO A 126 -8.65 34.24 25.79
C PRO A 126 -8.19 35.70 25.78
N ARG A 127 -8.98 36.59 25.18
CA ARG A 127 -8.77 38.03 25.35
C ARG A 127 -8.87 38.25 26.86
N SER A 128 -7.80 38.77 27.44
CA SER A 128 -7.70 39.17 28.84
C SER A 128 -8.87 40.11 29.16
N THR A 129 -9.99 39.55 29.64
CA THR A 129 -10.99 40.30 30.37
C THR A 129 -10.54 40.28 31.82
N LYS A 130 -10.38 41.45 32.43
CA LYS A 130 -9.87 41.70 33.78
C LYS A 130 -10.69 41.06 34.93
N SER A 131 -11.49 40.03 34.67
CA SER A 131 -12.31 39.35 35.67
C SER A 131 -11.58 38.14 36.26
N ASP A 132 -11.55 38.10 37.59
CA ASP A 132 -11.04 37.12 38.58
C ASP A 132 -11.39 35.63 38.34
N THR A 133 -11.19 35.13 37.12
CA THR A 133 -11.38 33.71 36.82
C THR A 133 -10.14 32.95 37.25
N SER A 134 -10.30 32.08 38.27
CA SER A 134 -9.24 31.21 38.77
C SER A 134 -8.55 30.47 37.63
N SER A 135 -7.22 30.33 37.71
CA SER A 135 -6.39 29.68 36.69
C SER A 135 -6.91 28.29 36.27
N HIS A 136 -7.62 27.60 37.17
CA HIS A 136 -8.31 26.33 36.92
C HIS A 136 -9.48 26.43 35.93
N ALA A 137 -10.31 27.47 35.98
CA ALA A 137 -11.42 27.67 35.05
C ALA A 137 -10.91 27.95 33.63
N ARG A 138 -9.82 28.72 33.51
CA ARG A 138 -9.14 29.01 32.23
C ARG A 138 -8.53 27.75 31.61
N LEU A 139 -7.93 26.88 32.42
CA LEU A 139 -7.38 25.59 31.96
C LEU A 139 -8.48 24.64 31.46
N LYS A 140 -9.58 24.49 32.22
CA LYS A 140 -10.71 23.63 31.80
C LYS A 140 -11.33 24.09 30.48
N GLU A 141 -11.51 25.39 30.29
CA GLU A 141 -12.08 25.93 29.04
C GLU A 141 -11.11 25.78 27.86
N ALA A 142 -9.80 25.98 28.08
CA ALA A 142 -8.78 25.74 27.07
C ALA A 142 -8.72 24.26 26.65
N LEU A 143 -8.80 23.32 27.60
CA LEU A 143 -8.86 21.88 27.32
C LEU A 143 -10.13 21.50 26.56
N ARG A 144 -11.30 22.02 26.97
CA ARG A 144 -12.60 21.76 26.32
C ARG A 144 -12.62 22.24 24.86
N ARG A 145 -11.97 23.38 24.57
CA ARG A 145 -11.86 23.93 23.20
C ARG A 145 -10.72 23.33 22.38
N GLY A 146 -9.66 22.86 23.03
CA GLY A 146 -8.50 22.23 22.39
C GLY A 146 -8.70 20.76 22.04
N ALA A 147 -9.51 20.03 22.82
CA ALA A 147 -9.80 18.61 22.61
C ALA A 147 -10.26 18.30 21.17
N PRO A 148 -11.18 19.05 20.54
CA PRO A 148 -11.58 18.82 19.16
C PRO A 148 -10.42 18.94 18.14
N ILE A 149 -9.47 19.87 18.35
CA ILE A 149 -8.33 20.05 17.44
C ILE A 149 -7.38 18.86 17.54
N VAL A 150 -7.10 18.40 18.77
CA VAL A 150 -6.26 17.22 19.01
C VAL A 150 -6.93 15.98 18.40
N THR A 151 -8.22 15.77 18.63
CA THR A 151 -8.97 14.65 18.04
C THR A 151 -8.92 14.66 16.51
N LEU A 152 -9.17 15.80 15.86
CA LEU A 152 -9.11 15.91 14.39
C LEU A 152 -7.71 15.60 13.85
N ARG A 153 -6.65 16.07 14.52
CA ARG A 153 -5.26 15.77 14.14
C ARG A 153 -4.93 14.30 14.32
N THR A 154 -5.31 13.70 15.44
CA THR A 154 -5.08 12.27 15.69
C THR A 154 -5.81 11.41 14.66
N LEU A 155 -7.07 11.72 14.34
CA LEU A 155 -7.83 11.03 13.30
C LEU A 155 -7.23 11.21 11.91
N SER A 156 -6.70 12.40 11.60
CA SER A 156 -5.97 12.66 10.37
C SER A 156 -4.71 11.79 10.26
N ILE A 157 -3.93 11.70 11.33
CA ILE A 157 -2.71 10.87 11.38
C ILE A 157 -3.06 9.38 11.24
N ALA A 158 -4.07 8.91 11.97
CA ALA A 158 -4.56 7.55 11.86
C ALA A 158 -5.05 7.23 10.43
N SER A 159 -5.71 8.17 9.77
CA SER A 159 -6.15 8.03 8.37
C SER A 159 -4.97 7.94 7.41
N VAL A 160 -3.91 8.73 7.61
CA VAL A 160 -2.66 8.61 6.82
C VAL A 160 -2.01 7.25 7.04
N ALA A 161 -1.89 6.80 8.29
CA ALA A 161 -1.30 5.50 8.61
C ALA A 161 -2.08 4.34 7.94
N MET A 162 -3.41 4.38 7.99
CA MET A 162 -4.27 3.42 7.30
C MET A 162 -4.10 3.50 5.77
N GLY A 163 -4.02 4.71 5.20
CA GLY A 163 -3.77 4.90 3.77
C GLY A 163 -2.42 4.33 3.32
N LEU A 164 -1.37 4.50 4.13
CA LEU A 164 -0.05 3.90 3.86
C LEU A 164 -0.09 2.37 3.97
N PHE A 165 -0.81 1.82 4.95
CA PHE A 165 -1.02 0.37 5.06
C PHE A 165 -1.79 -0.17 3.84
N ALA A 166 -2.86 0.49 3.42
CA ALA A 166 -3.60 0.13 2.22
C ALA A 166 -2.73 0.22 0.95
N LEU A 167 -1.80 1.17 0.89
CA LEU A 167 -0.83 1.26 -0.20
C LEU A 167 0.08 0.02 -0.23
N LEU A 168 0.55 -0.47 0.91
CA LEU A 168 1.29 -1.74 0.97
C LEU A 168 0.45 -2.91 0.43
N LEU A 169 -0.86 -2.93 0.72
CA LEU A 169 -1.76 -3.94 0.16
C LEU A 169 -1.91 -3.80 -1.37
N VAL A 170 -1.94 -2.59 -1.92
CA VAL A 170 -1.90 -2.38 -3.38
C VAL A 170 -0.65 -3.01 -3.95
N LEU A 171 0.52 -2.67 -3.40
CA LEU A 171 1.80 -3.17 -3.91
C LEU A 171 1.92 -4.69 -3.81
N ALA A 172 1.52 -5.27 -2.68
CA ALA A 172 1.51 -6.72 -2.48
C ALA A 172 0.61 -7.44 -3.50
N ASN A 173 -0.55 -6.85 -3.83
CA ASN A 173 -1.45 -7.46 -4.83
C ASN A 173 -1.02 -7.18 -6.26
N MET A 174 -0.36 -6.06 -6.55
CA MET A 174 0.20 -5.77 -7.87
C MET A 174 1.26 -6.81 -8.28
N GLN A 175 1.99 -7.39 -7.33
CA GLN A 175 2.93 -8.47 -7.59
C GLN A 175 2.22 -9.70 -8.21
N GLY A 176 1.09 -10.13 -7.63
CA GLY A 176 0.27 -11.22 -8.16
C GLY A 176 -0.47 -10.91 -9.46
N VAL A 177 -0.62 -9.63 -9.82
CA VAL A 177 -1.14 -9.20 -11.14
C VAL A 177 -0.06 -9.28 -12.21
N ILE A 178 1.15 -8.81 -11.90
CA ILE A 178 2.26 -8.71 -12.85
C ILE A 178 2.88 -10.08 -13.13
N SER A 179 3.00 -10.90 -12.10
CA SER A 179 3.66 -12.20 -12.15
C SER A 179 2.81 -13.26 -11.42
N PRO A 180 1.66 -13.62 -12.01
CA PRO A 180 0.72 -14.55 -11.40
C PRO A 180 1.29 -15.97 -11.28
N LEU A 181 2.14 -16.41 -12.22
CA LEU A 181 2.70 -17.76 -12.20
C LEU A 181 3.76 -17.90 -11.11
N ALA A 182 4.68 -16.94 -10.95
CA ALA A 182 5.64 -16.97 -9.85
C ALA A 182 4.94 -16.95 -8.48
N SER A 183 3.85 -16.17 -8.36
CA SER A 183 3.02 -16.17 -7.16
C SER A 183 2.35 -17.52 -6.90
N LEU A 184 1.86 -18.22 -7.93
CA LEU A 184 1.31 -19.57 -7.79
C LEU A 184 2.39 -20.60 -7.43
N VAL A 185 3.55 -20.54 -8.08
CA VAL A 185 4.70 -21.43 -7.80
C VAL A 185 5.16 -21.31 -6.35
N SER A 186 5.10 -20.11 -5.76
CA SER A 186 5.42 -19.90 -4.33
C SER A 186 4.49 -20.61 -3.35
N LEU A 187 3.34 -21.12 -3.83
CA LEU A 187 2.38 -21.89 -3.02
C LEU A 187 2.66 -23.40 -3.04
N LEU A 188 3.59 -23.87 -3.89
CA LEU A 188 3.88 -25.29 -3.98
C LEU A 188 4.42 -25.82 -2.63
N PRO A 189 3.94 -26.99 -2.17
CA PRO A 189 4.39 -27.60 -0.92
C PRO A 189 5.74 -28.30 -1.13
N ILE A 190 6.79 -27.53 -1.40
CA ILE A 190 8.15 -28.06 -1.58
C ILE A 190 8.57 -28.79 -0.29
N GLY A 191 9.01 -30.05 -0.43
CA GLY A 191 9.43 -30.91 0.69
C GLY A 191 8.31 -31.57 1.50
N ALA A 192 7.04 -31.23 1.27
CA ALA A 192 5.89 -31.81 2.00
C ALA A 192 4.72 -32.24 1.07
N GLY A 193 4.92 -32.16 -0.24
CA GLY A 193 3.94 -32.52 -1.26
C GLY A 193 3.93 -34.01 -1.64
N PRO A 194 3.06 -34.39 -2.59
CA PRO A 194 3.04 -35.75 -3.15
C PRO A 194 4.37 -36.15 -3.80
N ASP A 195 4.68 -37.45 -3.82
CA ASP A 195 5.93 -37.97 -4.41
C ASP A 195 6.15 -37.51 -5.86
N GLU A 196 5.07 -37.44 -6.66
CA GLU A 196 5.09 -36.96 -8.04
C GLU A 196 5.54 -35.50 -8.18
N LEU A 197 5.17 -34.64 -7.22
CA LEU A 197 5.66 -33.27 -7.17
C LEU A 197 7.16 -33.25 -6.84
N GLY A 198 7.60 -34.11 -5.92
CA GLY A 198 9.02 -34.27 -5.59
C GLY A 198 9.86 -34.66 -6.81
N THR A 199 9.38 -35.62 -7.61
CA THR A 199 10.01 -35.99 -8.89
C THR A 199 10.05 -34.82 -9.86
N THR A 200 8.93 -34.09 -10.01
CA THR A 200 8.83 -32.92 -10.88
C THR A 200 9.83 -31.83 -10.49
N ILE A 201 9.96 -31.52 -9.20
CA ILE A 201 10.91 -30.52 -8.68
C ILE A 201 12.36 -30.97 -8.92
N HIS A 202 12.66 -32.26 -8.72
CA HIS A 202 13.98 -32.81 -9.01
C HIS A 202 14.37 -32.65 -10.49
N GLU A 203 13.43 -32.94 -11.40
CA GLU A 203 13.63 -32.75 -12.85
C GLU A 203 13.79 -31.28 -13.22
N ILE A 204 13.04 -30.36 -12.60
CA ILE A 204 13.20 -28.90 -12.77
C ILE A 204 14.61 -28.47 -12.36
N ASN A 205 15.08 -28.89 -11.18
CA ASN A 205 16.43 -28.56 -10.70
C ASN A 205 17.53 -29.10 -11.63
N ALA A 206 17.37 -30.31 -12.14
CA ALA A 206 18.30 -30.88 -13.12
C ALA A 206 18.34 -30.03 -14.40
N ALA A 207 17.18 -29.62 -14.92
CA ALA A 207 17.10 -28.77 -16.11
C ALA A 207 17.75 -27.38 -15.89
N LEU A 208 17.52 -26.76 -14.72
CA LEU A 208 18.16 -25.49 -14.35
C LEU A 208 19.69 -25.63 -14.28
N THR A 209 20.18 -26.70 -13.65
CA THR A 209 21.63 -26.99 -13.54
C THR A 209 22.27 -27.21 -14.93
N HIS A 210 21.59 -27.95 -15.81
CA HIS A 210 22.07 -28.17 -17.17
C HIS A 210 22.09 -26.89 -18.02
N ALA A 211 21.14 -25.97 -17.81
CA ALA A 211 21.12 -24.68 -18.47
C ALA A 211 22.26 -23.77 -17.95
N GLU A 212 22.49 -23.75 -16.65
CA GLU A 212 23.55 -22.93 -16.02
C GLU A 212 24.95 -23.38 -16.44
N VAL A 213 25.24 -24.69 -16.39
CA VAL A 213 26.58 -25.22 -16.68
C VAL A 213 26.81 -25.42 -18.18
N GLY A 214 25.81 -25.90 -18.91
CA GLY A 214 25.94 -26.34 -20.29
C GLY A 214 25.46 -25.35 -21.34
N GLY A 215 24.85 -24.23 -20.95
CA GLY A 215 24.24 -23.27 -21.88
C GLY A 215 23.09 -23.86 -22.71
N THR A 216 22.53 -24.99 -22.27
CA THR A 216 21.43 -25.64 -22.97
C THR A 216 20.14 -24.81 -22.80
N PRO A 217 19.34 -24.63 -23.86
CA PRO A 217 18.07 -23.91 -23.75
C PRO A 217 17.13 -24.59 -22.75
N LEU A 218 16.47 -23.80 -21.91
CA LEU A 218 15.46 -24.30 -20.99
C LEU A 218 14.25 -24.85 -21.76
N PRO A 219 13.56 -25.87 -21.23
CA PRO A 219 12.23 -26.25 -21.69
C PRO A 219 11.28 -25.05 -21.69
N SER A 220 10.36 -24.96 -22.66
CA SER A 220 9.49 -23.79 -22.85
C SER A 220 8.70 -23.37 -21.60
N ALA A 221 8.15 -24.35 -20.87
CA ALA A 221 7.45 -24.10 -19.61
C ALA A 221 8.38 -23.48 -18.55
N LEU A 222 9.60 -23.99 -18.43
CA LEU A 222 10.58 -23.52 -17.44
C LEU A 222 11.12 -22.13 -17.80
N GLN A 223 11.35 -21.85 -19.09
CA GLN A 223 11.69 -20.49 -19.55
C GLN A 223 10.60 -19.51 -19.16
N THR A 224 9.33 -19.89 -19.28
CA THR A 224 8.22 -18.98 -18.92
C THR A 224 8.12 -18.77 -17.41
N ILE A 225 8.36 -19.81 -16.60
CA ILE A 225 8.48 -19.68 -15.14
C ILE A 225 9.63 -18.74 -14.77
N LEU A 226 10.79 -18.89 -15.40
CA LEU A 226 11.96 -18.04 -15.18
C LEU A 226 11.68 -16.58 -15.55
N ASP A 227 11.07 -16.34 -16.71
CA ASP A 227 10.69 -14.99 -17.15
C ASP A 227 9.69 -14.34 -16.20
N ASP A 228 8.69 -15.10 -15.73
CA ASP A 228 7.69 -14.60 -14.78
C ASP A 228 8.33 -14.31 -13.41
N PHE A 229 9.24 -15.17 -12.95
CA PHE A 229 10.02 -14.97 -11.72
C PHE A 229 10.90 -13.72 -11.80
N ALA A 230 11.60 -13.50 -12.92
CA ALA A 230 12.38 -12.27 -13.14
C ALA A 230 11.48 -11.01 -13.12
N ARG A 231 10.30 -11.07 -13.76
CA ARG A 231 9.32 -9.97 -13.75
C ARG A 231 8.77 -9.68 -12.35
N TYR A 232 8.54 -10.71 -11.53
CA TYR A 232 8.11 -10.56 -10.14
C TYR A 232 9.11 -9.71 -9.35
N HIS A 233 10.38 -10.10 -9.38
CA HIS A 233 11.44 -9.40 -8.66
C HIS A 233 11.68 -7.99 -9.24
N LEU A 234 11.64 -7.82 -10.56
CA LEU A 234 11.74 -6.50 -11.18
C LEU A 234 10.60 -5.57 -10.73
N ALA A 235 9.36 -6.06 -10.68
CA ALA A 235 8.22 -5.28 -10.22
C ALA A 235 8.40 -4.85 -8.76
N MET A 236 8.84 -5.76 -7.88
CA MET A 236 9.16 -5.43 -6.49
C MET A 236 10.28 -4.40 -6.38
N ALA A 237 11.31 -4.50 -7.22
CA ALA A 237 12.41 -3.55 -7.25
C ALA A 237 11.92 -2.15 -7.63
N ILE A 238 11.09 -2.02 -8.66
CA ILE A 238 10.52 -0.74 -9.10
C ILE A 238 9.61 -0.14 -8.02
N MET A 239 8.70 -0.94 -7.47
CA MET A 239 7.75 -0.47 -6.44
C MET A 239 8.47 0.02 -5.18
N SER A 240 9.44 -0.75 -4.69
CA SER A 240 10.25 -0.34 -3.53
C SER A 240 11.18 0.84 -3.84
N GLY A 241 11.70 0.94 -5.07
CA GLY A 241 12.45 2.10 -5.54
C GLY A 241 11.62 3.40 -5.54
N ILE A 242 10.37 3.35 -6.01
CA ILE A 242 9.44 4.50 -5.95
C ILE A 242 9.17 4.90 -4.50
N LEU A 243 8.88 3.94 -3.62
CA LEU A 243 8.67 4.21 -2.19
C LEU A 243 9.90 4.82 -1.52
N THR A 244 11.10 4.38 -1.91
CA THR A 244 12.37 4.97 -1.46
C THR A 244 12.45 6.45 -1.82
N ILE A 245 12.18 6.79 -3.09
CA ILE A 245 12.21 8.18 -3.57
C ILE A 245 11.21 9.04 -2.79
N VAL A 246 9.97 8.57 -2.65
CA VAL A 246 8.92 9.28 -1.90
C VAL A 246 9.33 9.51 -0.45
N ALA A 247 9.83 8.47 0.24
CA ALA A 247 10.26 8.56 1.63
C ALA A 247 11.47 9.49 1.81
N CYS A 248 12.43 9.48 0.88
CA CYS A 248 13.55 10.42 0.83
C CYS A 248 13.07 11.87 0.66
N CYS A 249 12.17 12.13 -0.29
CA CYS A 249 11.59 13.46 -0.51
C CYS A 249 10.87 13.96 0.74
N LEU A 250 10.11 13.10 1.43
CA LEU A 250 9.43 13.44 2.68
C LEU A 250 10.44 13.72 3.81
N ALA A 251 11.45 12.87 3.99
CA ALA A 251 12.50 13.08 4.98
C ALA A 251 13.22 14.42 4.77
N VAL A 252 13.60 14.72 3.52
CA VAL A 252 14.27 15.98 3.14
C VAL A 252 13.35 17.18 3.32
N SER A 253 12.07 17.09 2.94
CA SER A 253 11.09 18.16 3.16
C SER A 253 10.93 18.47 4.65
N LEU A 254 10.72 17.44 5.48
CA LEU A 254 10.63 17.59 6.93
C LEU A 254 11.90 18.18 7.55
N TRP A 255 13.06 17.82 7.00
CA TRP A 255 14.35 18.37 7.42
C TRP A 255 14.56 19.82 6.97
N ARG A 256 14.12 20.20 5.76
CA ARG A 256 14.27 21.57 5.21
C ARG A 256 13.31 22.56 5.86
N HIS A 257 12.06 22.18 6.09
CA HIS A 257 11.11 23.04 6.80
C HIS A 257 11.55 23.36 8.24
N ARG A 258 12.40 22.52 8.84
CA ARG A 258 13.05 22.82 10.12
C ARG A 258 14.02 24.00 10.04
N LEU A 259 14.77 24.14 8.95
CA LEU A 259 15.76 25.23 8.77
C LEU A 259 15.08 26.59 8.51
N ALA A 260 13.83 26.58 8.02
CA ALA A 260 13.05 27.80 7.80
C ALA A 260 12.29 28.27 9.06
N ASP A 261 11.89 27.36 9.94
CA ASP A 261 11.04 27.62 11.13
C ASP A 261 11.85 27.95 12.42
N ASP A 262 13.11 28.39 12.32
CA ASP A 262 14.00 28.59 13.48
C ASP A 262 13.50 29.61 14.54
N ALA A 263 12.41 30.33 14.28
CA ALA A 263 11.87 31.38 15.14
C ALA A 263 10.91 30.94 16.29
N ILE A 264 10.43 29.69 16.34
CA ILE A 264 9.43 29.28 17.35
C ILE A 264 9.85 28.02 18.12
N ILE A 265 10.18 28.19 19.40
CA ILE A 265 10.71 27.19 20.35
C ILE A 265 9.60 26.21 20.84
N GLN A 266 8.85 25.57 19.93
CA GLN A 266 7.89 24.52 20.30
C GLN A 266 8.29 23.16 19.70
N SER A 267 8.75 22.28 20.60
CA SER A 267 9.04 20.84 20.47
C SER A 267 9.56 20.35 19.11
N ARG A 268 10.90 20.40 18.93
CA ARG A 268 11.62 19.85 17.75
C ARG A 268 11.66 18.31 17.70
N ALA A 269 11.40 17.63 18.82
CA ALA A 269 11.52 16.17 18.96
C ALA A 269 10.62 15.34 18.01
N PRO A 270 9.29 15.59 17.90
CA PRO A 270 8.41 14.77 17.05
C PRO A 270 8.73 14.87 15.55
N ARG A 271 9.10 16.07 15.05
CA ARG A 271 9.50 16.24 13.64
C ARG A 271 10.82 15.52 13.33
N ARG A 272 11.78 15.53 14.27
CA ARG A 272 13.04 14.77 14.13
C ARG A 272 12.79 13.26 14.10
N ALA A 273 11.99 12.75 15.04
CA ALA A 273 11.61 11.35 15.06
C ALA A 273 10.98 10.95 13.72
N MET A 274 10.02 11.74 13.21
CA MET A 274 9.38 11.49 11.92
C MET A 274 10.39 11.48 10.75
N ALA A 275 11.27 12.47 10.66
CA ALA A 275 12.27 12.53 9.59
C ALA A 275 13.24 11.33 9.64
N LEU A 276 13.67 10.92 10.84
CA LEU A 276 14.49 9.71 11.04
C LEU A 276 13.71 8.45 10.67
N THR A 277 12.43 8.34 11.03
CA THR A 277 11.57 7.23 10.62
C THR A 277 11.43 7.16 9.11
N CYS A 278 11.19 8.29 8.43
CA CYS A 278 11.14 8.33 6.96
C CYS A 278 12.48 7.92 6.33
N ALA A 279 13.61 8.37 6.89
CA ALA A 279 14.93 8.00 6.40
C ALA A 279 15.23 6.50 6.61
N ALA A 280 14.90 5.94 7.78
CA ALA A 280 15.04 4.51 8.05
C ALA A 280 14.16 3.67 7.13
N PHE A 281 12.90 4.08 6.92
CA PHE A 281 12.00 3.42 5.98
C PHE A 281 12.52 3.48 4.53
N ALA A 282 13.03 4.64 4.10
CA ALA A 282 13.65 4.79 2.78
C ALA A 282 14.85 3.83 2.61
N MET A 283 15.69 3.70 3.64
CA MET A 283 16.83 2.78 3.61
C MET A 283 16.37 1.32 3.49
N LEU A 284 15.36 0.90 4.25
CA LEU A 284 14.79 -0.45 4.14
C LEU A 284 14.22 -0.72 2.73
N MET A 285 13.48 0.23 2.16
CA MET A 285 12.95 0.11 0.80
C MET A 285 14.05 0.10 -0.26
N ALA A 286 15.15 0.84 -0.06
CA ALA A 286 16.30 0.84 -0.96
C ALA A 286 17.01 -0.52 -0.94
N LEU A 287 17.20 -1.11 0.24
CA LEU A 287 17.76 -2.45 0.40
C LEU A 287 16.88 -3.51 -0.28
N LEU A 288 15.56 -3.43 -0.09
CA LEU A 288 14.60 -4.31 -0.77
C LEU A 288 14.65 -4.13 -2.29
N SER A 289 14.75 -2.90 -2.78
CA SER A 289 14.86 -2.60 -4.21
C SER A 289 16.14 -3.18 -4.82
N PHE A 290 17.27 -3.00 -4.13
CA PHE A 290 18.56 -3.53 -4.52
C PHE A 290 18.56 -5.06 -4.57
N ALA A 291 18.13 -5.72 -3.50
CA ALA A 291 18.07 -7.19 -3.43
C ALA A 291 17.20 -7.78 -4.56
N ASN A 292 16.05 -7.17 -4.83
CA ASN A 292 15.17 -7.63 -5.90
C ASN A 292 15.69 -7.32 -7.30
N THR A 293 16.47 -6.24 -7.46
CA THR A 293 17.15 -5.96 -8.74
C THR A 293 18.19 -7.04 -9.02
N THR A 294 18.99 -7.43 -8.01
CA THR A 294 19.97 -8.51 -8.15
C THR A 294 19.30 -9.83 -8.54
N VAL A 295 18.20 -10.21 -7.88
CA VAL A 295 17.45 -11.44 -8.21
C VAL A 295 16.81 -11.36 -9.61
N ALA A 296 16.35 -10.20 -10.06
CA ALA A 296 15.79 -10.04 -11.39
C ALA A 296 16.86 -10.19 -12.49
N ILE A 297 18.08 -9.68 -12.25
CA ILE A 297 19.21 -9.80 -13.18
C ILE A 297 19.71 -11.25 -13.22
N ASP A 298 19.94 -11.85 -12.05
CA ASP A 298 20.46 -13.21 -11.90
C ASP A 298 19.35 -14.21 -11.52
N SER A 299 18.29 -14.22 -12.33
CA SER A 299 17.06 -14.98 -12.03
C SER A 299 17.25 -16.49 -12.06
N LEU A 300 18.15 -17.02 -12.90
CA LEU A 300 18.37 -18.46 -13.05
C LEU A 300 18.95 -19.10 -11.78
N PRO A 301 20.09 -18.62 -11.23
CA PRO A 301 20.61 -19.12 -9.95
C PRO A 301 19.62 -18.93 -8.79
N ALA A 302 18.90 -17.81 -8.77
CA ALA A 302 17.93 -17.53 -7.70
C ALA A 302 16.72 -18.48 -7.75
N LEU A 303 16.22 -18.81 -8.94
CA LEU A 303 15.13 -19.78 -9.11
C LEU A 303 15.58 -21.19 -8.74
N GLN A 304 16.82 -21.57 -9.06
CA GLN A 304 17.39 -22.85 -8.64
C GLN A 304 17.54 -22.93 -7.12
N ALA A 305 18.01 -21.87 -6.47
CA ALA A 305 18.08 -21.81 -5.00
C ALA A 305 16.69 -21.96 -4.36
N PHE A 306 15.64 -21.42 -4.98
CA PHE A 306 14.26 -21.57 -4.51
C PHE A 306 13.77 -23.02 -4.54
N PHE A 307 14.07 -23.77 -5.60
CA PHE A 307 13.67 -25.18 -5.72
C PHE A 307 14.60 -26.17 -4.98
N SER A 308 15.69 -25.70 -4.38
CA SER A 308 16.67 -26.54 -3.67
C SER A 308 16.40 -26.67 -2.16
N VAL A 309 15.38 -25.97 -1.65
CA VAL A 309 14.93 -26.01 -0.24
C VAL A 309 14.05 -27.21 0.03
#